data_AF-A0A925YKP3-F1
#
_entry.id   AF-A0A925YKP3-F1
#
_cell.length_a   1.000
_cell.length_b   1.000
_cell.length_c   1.000
_cell.angle_alpha   90.00
_cell.angle_beta   90.00
_cell.angle_gamma   90.00
#
_symmetry.space_group_name_H-M   'P 1'
#
loop_
_entity.id
_entity.type
_entity.pdbx_description
1 polymer ?
#
loop_
_entity_poly.entity_id
_entity_poly.type
_entity_poly.pdbx_seq_one_letter_code
_entity_poly.pdbx_strand_id
1 'polypeptide(L)'
;MQVMREIAYGVPQFNFVSDDTRTKATTALNKGIGCMLKTQIIVNGKRTGWCAQHDEVTLLPAKARAYELPSQSGSEGPQVLAFLMTLDLSRTDVPKQDIVNAVESAVQFYDTVKISGIRYVQGASDAGAADSWIEAHSTAAPLWARFYDLEPPFKPIFCDRDGIKVYSLAEVGLERRGGYTWYVMSPGAILNGSYPAWVTKWMIGRNVLNGAAGADAGTD
;
A
#
# COMPACT_ATOMS: atom_id res chain seq x y z
N MET A 1 10.58 -9.17 -4.88
CA MET A 1 11.77 -8.28 -4.96
C MET A 1 12.72 -8.38 -3.77
N GLN A 2 12.27 -8.69 -2.55
CA GLN A 2 13.14 -8.75 -1.37
C GLN A 2 14.35 -9.68 -1.51
N VAL A 3 14.17 -10.89 -2.05
CA VAL A 3 15.27 -11.83 -2.30
C VAL A 3 16.34 -11.21 -3.22
N MET A 4 15.93 -10.52 -4.29
CA MET A 4 16.87 -9.85 -5.20
C MET A 4 17.65 -8.75 -4.49
N ARG A 5 16.98 -7.97 -3.61
CA ARG A 5 17.63 -6.96 -2.77
C ARG A 5 18.67 -7.59 -1.86
N GLU A 6 18.32 -8.67 -1.17
CA GLU A 6 19.20 -9.37 -0.24
C GLU A 6 20.44 -9.93 -0.95
N ILE A 7 20.25 -10.60 -2.10
CA ILE A 7 21.36 -11.05 -2.94
C ILE A 7 22.22 -9.85 -3.38
N ALA A 8 21.63 -8.82 -3.98
CA ALA A 8 22.36 -7.62 -4.42
C ALA A 8 23.13 -6.97 -3.26
N TYR A 9 22.60 -7.03 -2.03
CA TYR A 9 23.19 -6.39 -0.87
C TYR A 9 24.34 -7.16 -0.24
N GLY A 10 24.57 -8.41 -0.64
CA GLY A 10 25.65 -9.20 -0.04
C GLY A 10 25.31 -9.71 1.34
N VAL A 11 24.02 -9.89 1.67
CA VAL A 11 23.66 -10.38 3.00
C VAL A 11 24.19 -11.81 3.22
N PRO A 12 24.65 -12.17 4.44
CA PRO A 12 25.39 -13.40 4.68
C PRO A 12 24.67 -14.69 4.24
N GLN A 13 23.34 -14.73 4.35
CA GLN A 13 22.56 -15.92 3.95
C GLN A 13 22.66 -16.25 2.44
N PHE A 14 23.08 -15.30 1.59
CA PHE A 14 23.28 -15.51 0.15
C PHE A 14 24.77 -15.50 -0.26
N ASN A 15 25.69 -15.82 0.65
CA ASN A 15 27.13 -15.91 0.33
C ASN A 15 27.46 -17.02 -0.67
N PHE A 16 26.58 -18.02 -0.84
CA PHE A 16 26.72 -19.06 -1.84
C PHE A 16 26.44 -18.59 -3.27
N VAL A 17 25.87 -17.39 -3.45
CA VAL A 17 25.55 -16.83 -4.77
C VAL A 17 26.78 -16.18 -5.39
N SER A 18 27.10 -16.55 -6.63
CA SER A 18 28.26 -16.02 -7.36
C SER A 18 28.16 -14.51 -7.62
N ASP A 19 29.29 -13.85 -7.82
CA ASP A 19 29.34 -12.41 -8.12
C ASP A 19 28.62 -12.06 -9.44
N ASP A 20 28.71 -12.91 -10.47
CA ASP A 20 27.93 -12.75 -11.70
C ASP A 20 26.42 -12.74 -11.44
N THR A 21 25.94 -13.67 -10.61
CA THR A 21 24.53 -13.73 -10.23
C THR A 21 24.14 -12.54 -9.36
N ARG A 22 25.05 -12.07 -8.50
CA ARG A 22 24.86 -10.87 -7.67
C ARG A 22 24.69 -9.63 -8.54
N THR A 23 25.52 -9.44 -9.56
CA THR A 23 25.38 -8.34 -10.53
C THR A 23 24.05 -8.42 -11.26
N LYS A 24 23.63 -9.60 -11.72
CA LYS A 24 22.30 -9.81 -12.33
C LYS A 24 21.16 -9.46 -11.37
N ALA A 25 21.28 -9.83 -10.10
CA ALA A 25 20.31 -9.48 -9.07
C ALA A 25 20.24 -7.96 -8.82
N THR A 26 21.37 -7.25 -8.82
CA THR A 26 21.41 -5.78 -8.76
C THR A 26 20.69 -5.15 -9.95
N THR A 27 20.96 -5.61 -11.17
CA THR A 27 20.25 -5.13 -12.36
C THR A 27 18.75 -5.41 -12.28
N ALA A 28 18.35 -6.61 -11.86
CA ALA A 28 16.94 -6.97 -11.68
C ALA A 28 16.27 -6.14 -10.58
N LEU A 29 16.98 -5.85 -9.49
CA LEU A 29 16.52 -4.98 -8.41
C LEU A 29 16.21 -3.58 -8.93
N ASN A 30 17.16 -2.94 -9.62
CA ASN A 30 16.98 -1.58 -10.15
C ASN A 30 15.83 -1.53 -11.17
N LYS A 31 15.69 -2.53 -12.05
CA LYS A 31 14.54 -2.65 -12.96
C LYS A 31 13.22 -2.82 -12.21
N GLY A 32 13.19 -3.64 -11.17
CA GLY A 32 12.02 -3.86 -10.33
C GLY A 32 11.58 -2.60 -9.58
N ILE A 33 12.53 -1.84 -9.02
CA ILE A 33 12.25 -0.53 -8.42
C ILE A 33 11.67 0.42 -9.48
N GLY A 34 12.30 0.50 -10.65
CA GLY A 34 11.78 1.31 -11.76
C GLY A 34 10.35 0.93 -12.17
N CYS A 35 10.02 -0.36 -12.19
CA CYS A 35 8.65 -0.84 -12.43
C CYS A 35 7.68 -0.35 -11.36
N MET A 36 8.02 -0.49 -10.07
CA MET A 36 7.20 -0.01 -8.95
C MET A 36 6.93 1.49 -9.04
N LEU A 37 7.93 2.29 -9.41
CA LEU A 37 7.76 3.74 -9.56
C LEU A 37 6.85 4.10 -10.74
N LYS A 38 6.93 3.35 -11.84
CA LYS A 38 6.10 3.58 -13.04
C LYS A 38 4.66 3.10 -12.87
N THR A 39 4.41 2.12 -12.02
CA THR A 39 3.07 1.61 -11.71
C THR A 39 2.39 2.36 -10.57
N GLN A 40 3.09 3.28 -9.89
CA GLN A 40 2.43 4.11 -8.89
C GLN A 40 1.32 4.94 -9.54
N ILE A 41 0.11 4.82 -9.01
CA ILE A 41 -1.06 5.45 -9.63
C ILE A 41 -0.94 6.96 -9.49
N ILE A 42 -1.27 7.69 -10.56
CA ILE A 42 -1.26 9.15 -10.60
C ILE A 42 -2.69 9.63 -10.81
N VAL A 43 -3.17 10.45 -9.89
CA VAL A 43 -4.50 11.03 -9.91
C VAL A 43 -4.39 12.54 -9.82
N ASN A 44 -4.95 13.27 -10.79
CA ASN A 44 -4.85 14.73 -10.88
C ASN A 44 -3.39 15.24 -10.72
N GLY A 45 -2.44 14.55 -11.34
CA GLY A 45 -1.01 14.89 -11.30
C GLY A 45 -0.29 14.52 -9.99
N LYS A 46 -0.97 13.91 -9.02
CA LYS A 46 -0.40 13.48 -7.73
C LYS A 46 -0.26 11.96 -7.66
N ARG A 47 0.89 11.47 -7.22
CA ARG A 47 1.11 10.05 -6.96
C ARG A 47 0.30 9.60 -5.74
N THR A 48 -0.18 8.36 -5.76
CA THR A 48 -0.99 7.74 -4.69
C THR A 48 -0.39 6.38 -4.29
N GLY A 49 -1.21 5.36 -4.07
CA GLY A 49 -0.76 3.98 -3.86
C GLY A 49 -0.57 3.20 -5.17
N TRP A 50 -0.75 1.88 -5.07
CA TRP A 50 -0.66 0.91 -6.16
C TRP A 50 -1.92 0.05 -6.20
N CYS A 51 -2.23 -0.48 -7.38
CA CYS A 51 -3.22 -1.55 -7.51
C CYS A 51 -2.60 -2.89 -7.05
N ALA A 52 -3.46 -3.88 -6.77
CA ALA A 52 -3.00 -5.24 -6.51
C ALA A 52 -2.30 -5.85 -7.74
N GLN A 53 -2.69 -5.43 -8.95
CA GLN A 53 -2.06 -5.80 -10.20
C GLN A 53 -2.16 -4.67 -11.23
N HIS A 54 -1.16 -4.63 -12.11
CA HIS A 54 -1.04 -3.68 -13.20
C HIS A 54 -0.87 -4.43 -14.52
N ASP A 55 -1.36 -3.84 -15.60
CA ASP A 55 -1.13 -4.34 -16.94
C ASP A 55 0.37 -4.24 -17.29
N GLU A 56 0.94 -5.29 -17.89
CA GLU A 56 2.39 -5.38 -18.08
C GLU A 56 2.95 -4.43 -19.15
N VAL A 57 2.08 -3.93 -20.05
CA VAL A 57 2.47 -3.05 -21.15
C VAL A 57 2.18 -1.60 -20.82
N THR A 58 0.93 -1.30 -20.44
CA THR A 58 0.45 0.05 -20.15
C THR A 58 0.79 0.50 -18.73
N LEU A 59 1.09 -0.43 -17.83
CA LEU A 59 1.37 -0.19 -16.40
C LEU A 59 0.19 0.39 -15.62
N LEU A 60 -0.99 0.47 -16.22
CA LEU A 60 -2.22 0.94 -15.58
C LEU A 60 -2.80 -0.13 -14.64
N PRO A 61 -3.57 0.27 -13.61
CA PRO A 61 -4.34 -0.66 -12.79
C PRO A 61 -5.17 -1.62 -13.65
N ALA A 62 -5.07 -2.92 -13.37
CA ALA A 62 -5.76 -3.96 -14.12
C ALA A 62 -6.65 -4.81 -13.22
N LYS A 63 -7.60 -5.52 -13.82
CA LYS A 63 -8.38 -6.55 -13.11
C LYS A 63 -7.52 -7.81 -12.90
N ALA A 64 -7.83 -8.56 -11.85
CA ALA A 64 -7.36 -9.95 -11.71
C ALA A 64 -8.55 -10.89 -11.84
N ARG A 65 -9.14 -11.32 -10.72
CA ARG A 65 -10.39 -12.10 -10.70
C ARG A 65 -11.59 -11.16 -10.85
N ALA A 66 -12.79 -11.72 -11.07
CA ALA A 66 -14.03 -10.95 -11.24
C ALA A 66 -14.27 -9.94 -10.10
N TYR A 67 -13.88 -10.31 -8.87
CA TYR A 67 -13.98 -9.53 -7.64
C TYR A 67 -12.67 -8.78 -7.28
N GLU A 68 -11.80 -8.53 -8.24
CA GLU A 68 -10.57 -7.73 -8.06
C GLU A 68 -10.53 -6.67 -9.15
N LEU A 69 -11.34 -5.63 -8.96
CA LEU A 69 -11.45 -4.50 -9.87
C LEU A 69 -10.17 -3.64 -9.84
N PRO A 70 -9.88 -2.88 -10.91
CA PRO A 70 -8.81 -1.90 -10.89
C PRO A 70 -9.11 -0.87 -9.78
N SER A 71 -8.20 -0.76 -8.81
CA SER A 71 -8.44 -0.08 -7.55
C SER A 71 -7.14 0.35 -6.90
N GLN A 72 -7.19 1.29 -5.97
CA GLN A 72 -6.08 1.53 -5.06
C GLN A 72 -6.09 0.43 -4.01
N SER A 73 -5.01 -0.33 -3.88
CA SER A 73 -4.93 -1.41 -2.90
C SER A 73 -4.46 -0.91 -1.55
N GLY A 74 -5.32 -1.09 -0.53
CA GLY A 74 -4.96 -0.91 0.87
C GLY A 74 -4.21 -2.10 1.47
N SER A 75 -4.15 -3.25 0.79
CA SER A 75 -3.45 -4.46 1.26
C SER A 75 -2.08 -4.67 0.60
N GLU A 76 -2.02 -4.57 -0.73
CA GLU A 76 -0.81 -4.88 -1.49
C GLU A 76 0.09 -3.65 -1.68
N GLY A 77 -0.50 -2.47 -1.89
CA GLY A 77 0.26 -1.24 -2.05
C GLY A 77 1.12 -0.86 -0.83
N PRO A 78 0.69 -1.06 0.44
CA PRO A 78 1.57 -0.87 1.59
C PRO A 78 2.77 -1.81 1.61
N GLN A 79 2.70 -2.99 0.98
CA GLN A 79 3.85 -3.90 0.88
C GLN A 79 4.89 -3.36 -0.11
N VAL A 80 4.44 -2.74 -1.21
CA VAL A 80 5.33 -2.01 -2.14
C VAL A 80 6.00 -0.85 -1.41
N LEU A 81 5.21 -0.04 -0.69
CA LEU A 81 5.72 1.06 0.13
C LEU A 81 6.77 0.58 1.15
N ALA A 82 6.44 -0.46 1.93
CA ALA A 82 7.35 -1.04 2.91
C ALA A 82 8.64 -1.53 2.25
N PHE A 83 8.56 -2.20 1.09
CA PHE A 83 9.73 -2.64 0.34
C PHE A 83 10.61 -1.46 -0.11
N LEU A 84 10.04 -0.40 -0.69
CA LEU A 84 10.80 0.79 -1.10
C LEU A 84 11.55 1.42 0.08
N MET A 85 10.94 1.41 1.27
CA MET A 85 11.55 1.94 2.48
C MET A 85 12.66 1.05 3.06
N THR A 86 12.81 -0.19 2.59
CA THR A 86 13.94 -1.04 2.98
C THR A 86 15.21 -0.79 2.16
N LEU A 87 15.11 0.00 1.08
CA LEU A 87 16.22 0.23 0.17
C LEU A 87 17.28 1.10 0.85
N ASP A 88 18.54 0.73 0.59
CA ASP A 88 19.67 1.62 0.74
C ASP A 88 19.75 2.54 -0.47
N LEU A 89 19.33 3.79 -0.31
CA LEU A 89 19.25 4.77 -1.39
C LEU A 89 20.63 5.22 -1.91
N SER A 90 21.72 4.81 -1.26
CA SER A 90 23.09 5.00 -1.78
C SER A 90 23.53 3.87 -2.73
N ARG A 91 22.75 2.79 -2.82
CA ARG A 91 23.09 1.57 -3.57
C ARG A 91 22.17 1.32 -4.77
N THR A 92 21.25 2.23 -5.07
CA THR A 92 20.31 2.11 -6.18
C THR A 92 20.76 2.96 -7.37
N ASP A 93 20.60 2.45 -8.60
CA ASP A 93 20.81 3.26 -9.81
C ASP A 93 19.60 4.18 -10.09
N VAL A 94 18.46 3.90 -9.44
CA VAL A 94 17.27 4.74 -9.51
C VAL A 94 17.50 6.02 -8.72
N PRO A 95 17.15 7.21 -9.26
CA PRO A 95 17.33 8.47 -8.56
C PRO A 95 16.69 8.46 -7.17
N LYS A 96 17.48 8.81 -6.14
CA LYS A 96 17.02 8.87 -4.75
C LYS A 96 15.72 9.67 -4.62
N GLN A 97 15.64 10.81 -5.30
CA GLN A 97 14.48 11.70 -5.22
C GLN A 97 13.20 11.05 -5.77
N ASP A 98 13.29 10.17 -6.77
CA ASP A 98 12.10 9.50 -7.31
C ASP A 98 11.53 8.49 -6.31
N ILE A 99 12.39 7.74 -5.62
CA ILE A 99 11.99 6.83 -4.55
C ILE A 99 11.39 7.63 -3.38
N VAL A 100 12.02 8.74 -3.01
CA VAL A 100 11.52 9.63 -1.94
C VAL A 100 10.12 10.14 -2.27
N ASN A 101 9.94 10.70 -3.47
CA ASN A 101 8.64 11.22 -3.91
C ASN A 101 7.56 10.12 -3.91
N ALA A 102 7.91 8.90 -4.33
CA ALA A 102 6.99 7.78 -4.32
C ALA A 102 6.58 7.36 -2.90
N VAL A 103 7.55 7.26 -1.98
CA VAL A 103 7.30 6.92 -0.57
C VAL A 103 6.44 7.99 0.11
N GLU A 104 6.81 9.27 -0.01
CA GLU A 104 6.07 10.38 0.61
C GLU A 104 4.63 10.47 0.10
N SER A 105 4.43 10.34 -1.22
CA SER A 105 3.09 10.42 -1.80
C SER A 105 2.20 9.24 -1.40
N ALA A 106 2.76 8.03 -1.32
CA ALA A 106 2.03 6.85 -0.87
C ALA A 106 1.67 6.94 0.63
N VAL A 107 2.59 7.43 1.46
CA VAL A 107 2.34 7.69 2.88
C VAL A 107 1.19 8.69 3.04
N GLN A 108 1.20 9.79 2.30
CA GLN A 108 0.14 10.79 2.34
C GLN A 108 -1.20 10.21 1.85
N PHE A 109 -1.19 9.38 0.81
CA PHE A 109 -2.38 8.68 0.34
C PHE A 109 -2.97 7.77 1.43
N TYR A 110 -2.15 6.92 2.07
CA TYR A 110 -2.63 6.03 3.12
C TYR A 110 -3.07 6.77 4.39
N ASP A 111 -2.45 7.92 4.71
CA ASP A 111 -2.97 8.77 5.79
C ASP A 111 -4.33 9.39 5.43
N THR A 112 -4.55 9.76 4.16
CA THR A 112 -5.80 10.34 3.67
C THR A 112 -6.95 9.34 3.69
N VAL A 113 -6.72 8.09 3.31
CA VAL A 113 -7.78 7.06 3.19
C VAL A 113 -7.99 6.23 4.46
N LYS A 114 -7.34 6.58 5.59
CA LYS A 114 -7.52 5.87 6.86
C LYS A 114 -8.96 6.00 7.37
N ILE A 115 -9.48 4.92 7.94
CA ILE A 115 -10.85 4.83 8.43
C ILE A 115 -10.83 4.68 9.94
N SER A 116 -11.38 5.66 10.66
CA SER A 116 -11.44 5.69 12.12
C SER A 116 -12.88 5.49 12.61
N GLY A 117 -13.02 5.18 13.90
CA GLY A 117 -14.33 5.09 14.55
C GLY A 117 -15.10 3.81 14.27
N ILE A 118 -14.45 2.81 13.66
CA ILE A 118 -15.04 1.51 13.36
C ILE A 118 -14.12 0.36 13.76
N ARG A 119 -14.71 -0.82 13.94
CA ARG A 119 -14.02 -2.10 14.07
C ARG A 119 -14.52 -3.06 12.99
N TYR A 120 -13.59 -3.80 12.38
CA TYR A 120 -13.90 -4.92 11.50
C TYR A 120 -13.93 -6.21 12.31
N VAL A 121 -15.07 -6.91 12.26
CA VAL A 121 -15.31 -8.15 13.00
C VAL A 121 -15.45 -9.29 12.02
N GLN A 122 -14.76 -10.40 12.26
CA GLN A 122 -14.93 -11.65 11.54
C GLN A 122 -15.45 -12.70 12.52
N GLY A 123 -16.52 -13.39 12.15
CA GLY A 123 -17.22 -14.33 13.02
C GLY A 123 -18.07 -15.30 12.22
N ALA A 124 -19.15 -15.79 12.85
CA ALA A 124 -20.14 -16.64 12.21
C ALA A 124 -21.50 -15.93 12.19
N SER A 125 -22.25 -16.12 11.11
CA SER A 125 -23.68 -15.81 11.02
C SER A 125 -24.50 -16.72 11.94
N ASP A 126 -25.78 -16.40 12.12
CA ASP A 126 -26.72 -17.22 12.91
C ASP A 126 -26.83 -18.67 12.41
N ALA A 127 -26.60 -18.89 11.10
CA ALA A 127 -26.58 -20.21 10.47
C ALA A 127 -25.21 -20.92 10.58
N GLY A 128 -24.23 -20.35 11.28
CA GLY A 128 -22.90 -20.91 11.50
C GLY A 128 -21.91 -20.74 10.35
N ALA A 129 -22.33 -20.13 9.23
CA ALA A 129 -21.41 -19.80 8.12
C ALA A 129 -20.53 -18.60 8.49
N ALA A 130 -19.29 -18.58 7.99
CA ALA A 130 -18.38 -17.44 8.18
C ALA A 130 -19.01 -16.13 7.70
N ASP A 131 -18.87 -15.07 8.49
CA ASP A 131 -19.35 -13.74 8.18
C ASP A 131 -18.35 -12.66 8.65
N SER A 132 -18.50 -11.45 8.13
CA SER A 132 -17.81 -10.27 8.65
C SER A 132 -18.69 -9.02 8.56
N TRP A 133 -18.51 -8.11 9.51
CA TRP A 133 -19.28 -6.87 9.60
C TRP A 133 -18.47 -5.74 10.23
N ILE A 134 -19.06 -4.55 10.21
CA ILE A 134 -18.48 -3.34 10.77
C ILE A 134 -19.30 -2.91 11.98
N GLU A 135 -18.61 -2.61 13.08
CA GLU A 135 -19.19 -2.06 14.29
C GLU A 135 -18.63 -0.65 14.54
N ALA A 136 -19.44 0.23 15.11
CA ALA A 136 -18.95 1.52 15.59
C ALA A 136 -18.01 1.31 16.80
N HIS A 137 -16.82 1.89 16.75
CA HIS A 137 -15.82 1.78 17.81
C HIS A 137 -14.90 3.02 17.80
N SER A 138 -15.27 4.06 18.55
CA SER A 138 -14.63 5.38 18.52
C SER A 138 -13.14 5.39 18.90
N THR A 139 -12.69 4.42 19.70
CA THR A 139 -11.30 4.32 20.19
C THR A 139 -10.47 3.24 19.49
N ALA A 140 -11.00 2.61 18.43
CA ALA A 140 -10.26 1.57 17.70
C ALA A 140 -9.09 2.20 16.94
N ALA A 141 -8.02 1.43 16.78
CA ALA A 141 -6.97 1.78 15.84
C ALA A 141 -7.56 1.91 14.42
N PRO A 142 -7.07 2.84 13.60
CA PRO A 142 -7.57 3.02 12.23
C PRO A 142 -7.46 1.75 11.40
N LEU A 143 -8.41 1.57 10.49
CA LEU A 143 -8.45 0.52 9.50
C LEU A 143 -8.29 1.11 8.09
N TRP A 144 -7.95 0.24 7.16
CA TRP A 144 -7.95 0.53 5.74
C TRP A 144 -8.78 -0.50 5.01
N ALA A 145 -9.64 -0.08 4.10
CA ALA A 145 -10.28 -0.98 3.15
C ALA A 145 -9.21 -1.62 2.26
N ARG A 146 -9.44 -2.86 1.85
CA ARG A 146 -8.53 -3.59 0.96
C ARG A 146 -8.47 -2.96 -0.43
N PHE A 147 -9.58 -2.39 -0.88
CA PHE A 147 -9.70 -1.72 -2.17
C PHE A 147 -10.42 -0.37 -2.00
N TYR A 148 -9.91 0.64 -2.70
CA TYR A 148 -10.56 1.93 -2.87
C TYR A 148 -10.75 2.24 -4.35
N ASP A 149 -11.73 3.10 -4.66
CA ASP A 149 -11.85 3.69 -5.99
C ASP A 149 -10.54 4.33 -6.44
N LEU A 150 -10.30 4.36 -7.76
CA LEU A 150 -9.09 4.94 -8.35
C LEU A 150 -9.05 6.47 -8.21
N GLU A 151 -10.22 7.12 -8.10
CA GLU A 151 -10.38 8.56 -8.11
C GLU A 151 -10.90 9.09 -6.75
N PRO A 152 -10.61 10.35 -6.38
CA PRO A 152 -11.19 11.01 -5.22
C PRO A 152 -12.73 10.94 -5.22
N PRO A 153 -13.37 10.76 -4.06
CA PRO A 153 -12.78 10.79 -2.72
C PRO A 153 -12.18 9.45 -2.26
N PHE A 154 -11.81 8.53 -3.17
CA PHE A 154 -11.20 7.23 -2.86
C PHE A 154 -12.06 6.41 -1.89
N LYS A 155 -13.33 6.20 -2.25
CA LYS A 155 -14.25 5.45 -1.38
C LYS A 155 -13.80 3.99 -1.26
N PRO A 156 -13.94 3.36 -0.09
CA PRO A 156 -13.90 1.91 0.03
C PRO A 156 -14.82 1.26 -0.99
N ILE A 157 -14.33 0.23 -1.67
CA ILE A 157 -15.14 -0.56 -2.60
C ILE A 157 -15.07 -2.03 -2.23
N PHE A 158 -16.18 -2.72 -2.48
CA PHE A 158 -16.33 -4.15 -2.29
C PHE A 158 -16.94 -4.76 -3.55
N CYS A 159 -16.86 -6.07 -3.68
CA CYS A 159 -17.50 -6.78 -4.77
C CYS A 159 -17.69 -8.25 -4.43
N ASP A 160 -18.69 -8.85 -5.06
CA ASP A 160 -18.91 -10.28 -5.01
C ASP A 160 -18.39 -10.95 -6.29
N ARG A 161 -18.61 -12.26 -6.43
CA ARG A 161 -18.19 -13.08 -7.57
C ARG A 161 -18.79 -12.64 -8.90
N ASP A 162 -19.88 -11.89 -8.88
CA ASP A 162 -20.49 -11.26 -10.07
C ASP A 162 -19.67 -10.06 -10.60
N GLY A 163 -18.70 -9.58 -9.83
CA GLY A 163 -17.86 -8.44 -10.19
C GLY A 163 -18.58 -7.09 -10.11
N ILE A 164 -19.76 -7.04 -9.49
CA ILE A 164 -20.49 -5.80 -9.28
C ILE A 164 -19.85 -5.05 -8.11
N LYS A 165 -19.47 -3.79 -8.37
CA LYS A 165 -18.93 -2.90 -7.35
C LYS A 165 -20.05 -2.41 -6.42
N VAL A 166 -19.84 -2.55 -5.12
CA VAL A 166 -20.70 -2.01 -4.07
C VAL A 166 -19.88 -1.19 -3.06
N TYR A 167 -20.55 -0.39 -2.23
CA TYR A 167 -19.90 0.60 -1.37
C TYR A 167 -20.05 0.34 0.13
N SER A 168 -20.77 -0.71 0.51
CA SER A 168 -20.87 -1.22 1.87
C SER A 168 -20.54 -2.71 1.93
N LEU A 169 -19.81 -3.12 2.96
CA LEU A 169 -19.56 -4.54 3.23
C LEU A 169 -20.86 -5.34 3.39
N ALA A 170 -21.94 -4.71 3.89
CA ALA A 170 -23.25 -5.34 4.07
C ALA A 170 -23.91 -5.74 2.74
N GLU A 171 -23.52 -5.11 1.62
CA GLU A 171 -24.03 -5.43 0.28
C GLU A 171 -23.33 -6.65 -0.34
N VAL A 172 -22.21 -7.10 0.23
CA VAL A 172 -21.48 -8.30 -0.23
C VAL A 172 -22.21 -9.55 0.26
N GLY A 173 -22.37 -10.55 -0.61
CA GLY A 173 -22.96 -11.84 -0.24
C GLY A 173 -22.14 -12.57 0.82
N LEU A 174 -22.83 -13.36 1.65
CA LEU A 174 -22.30 -13.99 2.86
C LEU A 174 -20.99 -14.76 2.62
N GLU A 175 -20.90 -15.51 1.52
CA GLU A 175 -19.73 -16.32 1.18
C GLU A 175 -18.45 -15.49 0.98
N ARG A 176 -18.52 -14.35 0.29
CA ARG A 176 -17.39 -13.43 0.12
C ARG A 176 -17.20 -12.51 1.31
N ARG A 177 -18.29 -12.10 1.96
CA ARG A 177 -18.25 -11.23 3.13
C ARG A 177 -17.49 -11.90 4.27
N GLY A 178 -17.79 -13.15 4.60
CA GLY A 178 -17.04 -13.91 5.61
C GLY A 178 -15.75 -14.56 5.12
N GLY A 179 -15.69 -14.96 3.85
CA GLY A 179 -14.57 -15.73 3.28
C GLY A 179 -13.37 -14.92 2.80
N TYR A 180 -13.42 -13.58 2.90
CA TYR A 180 -12.36 -12.71 2.41
C TYR A 180 -12.11 -11.55 3.38
N THR A 181 -10.84 -11.15 3.54
CA THR A 181 -10.46 -10.02 4.37
C THR A 181 -10.62 -8.72 3.59
N TRP A 182 -11.62 -7.91 3.97
CA TRP A 182 -11.95 -6.64 3.32
C TRP A 182 -11.34 -5.40 3.96
N TYR A 183 -10.85 -5.52 5.20
CA TYR A 183 -10.15 -4.45 5.91
C TYR A 183 -8.84 -4.95 6.49
N VAL A 184 -7.84 -4.08 6.53
CA VAL A 184 -6.48 -4.38 6.99
C VAL A 184 -5.96 -3.27 7.91
N MET A 185 -4.95 -3.61 8.72
CA MET A 185 -4.26 -2.68 9.63
C MET A 185 -2.83 -2.37 9.20
N SER A 186 -2.32 -3.04 8.16
CA SER A 186 -0.90 -2.97 7.78
C SER A 186 -0.38 -1.56 7.47
N PRO A 187 -1.14 -0.61 6.90
CA PRO A 187 -0.65 0.76 6.72
C PRO A 187 -0.31 1.46 8.04
N GLY A 188 -1.06 1.18 9.12
CA GLY A 188 -0.86 1.83 10.42
C GLY A 188 0.54 1.59 11.00
N ALA A 189 1.10 0.39 10.83
CA ALA A 189 2.46 0.07 11.28
C ALA A 189 3.54 0.85 10.49
N ILE A 190 3.29 1.11 9.21
CA ILE A 190 4.20 1.90 8.37
C ILE A 190 4.15 3.36 8.78
N LEU A 191 2.94 3.94 8.86
CA LEU A 191 2.74 5.36 9.18
C LEU A 191 3.29 5.72 10.56
N ASN A 192 3.07 4.86 11.56
CA ASN A 192 3.44 5.15 12.96
C ASN A 192 4.82 4.63 13.37
N GLY A 193 5.51 3.87 12.52
CA GLY A 193 6.77 3.20 12.87
C GLY A 193 7.82 3.31 11.79
N SER A 194 7.65 2.55 10.71
CA SER A 194 8.68 2.44 9.67
C SER A 194 8.96 3.77 8.96
N TYR A 195 7.95 4.60 8.74
CA TYR A 195 8.11 5.86 8.00
C TYR A 195 8.87 6.93 8.79
N PRO A 196 8.52 7.22 10.06
CA PRO A 196 9.34 8.09 10.89
C PRO A 196 10.82 7.66 10.97
N ALA A 197 11.09 6.36 11.12
CA ALA A 197 12.46 5.84 11.14
C ALA A 197 13.19 6.04 9.79
N TRP A 198 12.47 5.83 8.68
CA TRP A 198 13.01 6.04 7.33
C TRP A 198 13.32 7.51 7.04
N VAL A 199 12.46 8.45 7.48
CA VAL A 199 12.69 9.90 7.38
C VAL A 199 13.96 10.31 8.11
N THR A 200 14.16 9.84 9.35
CA THR A 200 15.37 10.12 10.13
C THR A 200 16.63 9.68 9.40
N LYS A 201 16.58 8.53 8.72
CA LYS A 201 17.72 7.99 7.97
C LYS A 201 18.02 8.78 6.69
N TRP A 202 17.00 9.17 5.92
CA TRP A 202 17.19 9.61 4.53
C TRP A 202 16.89 11.07 4.24
N MET A 203 16.09 11.73 5.08
CA MET A 203 15.43 13.01 4.79
C MET A 203 15.70 14.13 5.80
N ILE A 204 16.57 13.91 6.80
CA ILE A 204 17.00 14.89 7.82
C ILE A 204 15.79 15.69 8.38
N GLY A 205 14.72 14.98 8.77
CA GLY A 205 13.58 15.58 9.49
C GLY A 205 12.43 16.14 8.66
N ARG A 206 12.44 16.07 7.32
CA ARG A 206 11.23 16.36 6.51
C ARG A 206 10.25 15.18 6.60
N ASN A 207 9.14 15.36 7.31
CA ASN A 207 8.08 14.36 7.46
C ASN A 207 6.76 14.91 6.93
N VAL A 208 6.20 14.29 5.88
CA VAL A 208 4.96 14.78 5.24
C VAL A 208 3.70 14.62 6.09
N LEU A 209 3.75 13.77 7.12
CA LEU A 209 2.65 13.62 8.09
C LEU A 209 2.58 14.77 9.10
N ASN A 210 3.68 15.52 9.28
CA ASN A 210 3.73 16.65 10.23
C ASN A 210 3.26 17.98 9.62
N GLY A 211 3.03 18.04 8.30
CA GLY A 211 2.73 19.27 7.55
C GLY A 211 1.28 19.76 7.62
N ALA A 212 0.37 19.02 8.27
CA ALA A 212 -1.03 19.45 8.42
C ALA A 212 -1.29 20.26 9.70
N ALA A 213 -0.33 20.37 10.62
CA ALA A 213 -0.50 21.02 11.92
C ALA A 213 -0.01 22.50 11.96
N GLY A 214 0.31 23.12 10.82
CA GLY A 214 0.99 24.42 10.79
C GLY A 214 0.43 25.46 9.83
N ALA A 215 -0.79 25.30 9.30
CA ALA A 215 -1.37 26.26 8.34
C ALA A 215 -2.39 27.25 8.92
N ASP A 216 -2.70 27.19 10.22
CA ASP A 216 -3.58 28.17 10.89
C ASP A 216 -2.94 28.67 12.20
N ALA A 217 -1.88 29.47 12.07
CA ALA A 217 -1.43 30.39 13.12
C ALA A 217 -0.47 31.44 12.53
N GLY A 218 -1.01 32.59 12.13
CA GLY A 218 -0.24 33.77 11.70
C GLY A 218 -1.06 34.66 10.76
N THR A 219 -1.95 35.50 11.31
CA THR A 219 -1.81 36.98 11.39
C THR A 219 -1.89 37.70 10.04
N ASP A 220 -3.03 38.33 9.75
CA ASP A 220 -3.25 39.77 10.02
C ASP A 220 -4.72 40.02 10.42
#